data_AF-A0A962WA75-F1
#
_entry.id   AF-A0A962WA75-F1
#
_cell.length_a   1.000
_cell.length_b   1.000
_cell.length_c   1.000
_cell.angle_alpha   90.00
_cell.angle_beta   90.00
_cell.angle_gamma   90.00
#
_symmetry.space_group_name_H-M   'P 1'
#
loop_
_entity.id
_entity.type
_entity.pdbx_description
1 polymer ?
#
loop_
_entity_poly.entity_id
_entity_poly.type
_entity_poly.pdbx_seq_one_letter_code
_entity_poly.pdbx_strand_id
1 'polypeptide(L)'
;FEVGYPSLDGAAIAPWDHTRGAPVDLEEQRRAYAAATAALLELAPAGVFFWTWLGEGGRFDRHYTPRGKPAEAVLRRYLGRAPR
;
A
#
# COMPACT_ATOMS: atom_id res chain seq x y z
N PHE A 1 -8.70 -7.89 8.55
CA PHE A 1 -9.24 -7.18 7.37
C PHE A 1 -8.11 -6.84 6.42
N GLU A 2 -8.43 -6.44 5.20
CA GLU A 2 -7.46 -6.19 4.13
C GLU A 2 -7.18 -4.69 3.95
N VAL A 3 -5.95 -4.34 3.58
CA VAL A 3 -5.54 -3.01 3.12
C VAL A 3 -4.67 -3.15 1.88
N GLY A 4 -5.02 -2.45 0.80
CA GLY A 4 -4.26 -2.42 -0.44
C GLY A 4 -4.57 -1.19 -1.27
N TYR A 5 -3.55 -0.64 -1.92
CA TYR A 5 -3.67 0.52 -2.80
C TYR A 5 -2.91 0.25 -4.11
N PRO A 6 -3.52 0.40 -5.30
CA PRO A 6 -2.77 0.36 -6.55
C PRO A 6 -1.86 1.59 -6.64
N SER A 7 -0.79 1.52 -7.43
CA SER A 7 0.06 2.68 -7.74
C SER A 7 -0.52 3.48 -8.91
N LEU A 8 -1.68 4.07 -8.66
CA LEU A 8 -2.44 4.88 -9.60
C LEU A 8 -2.80 6.22 -8.98
N ASP A 9 -2.91 7.26 -9.79
CA ASP A 9 -3.50 8.51 -9.34
C ASP A 9 -4.94 8.28 -8.81
N GLY A 10 -5.25 8.93 -7.70
CA GLY A 10 -6.49 8.76 -6.93
C GLY A 10 -6.64 7.40 -6.24
N ALA A 11 -5.59 6.58 -6.12
CA ALA A 11 -5.65 5.27 -5.44
C ALA A 11 -6.12 5.36 -3.99
N ALA A 12 -5.80 6.45 -3.27
CA ALA A 12 -6.25 6.62 -1.89
C ALA A 12 -7.78 6.77 -1.76
N ILE A 13 -8.45 7.28 -2.80
CA ILE A 13 -9.89 7.55 -2.80
C ILE A 13 -10.70 6.28 -3.11
N ALA A 14 -10.21 5.47 -4.05
CA ALA A 14 -10.86 4.23 -4.46
C ALA A 14 -9.85 3.06 -4.47
N PRO A 15 -9.37 2.61 -3.30
CA PRO A 15 -8.33 1.58 -3.21
C PRO A 15 -8.66 0.26 -3.93
N TRP A 16 -9.94 -0.08 -4.08
CA TRP A 16 -10.39 -1.31 -4.73
C TRP A 16 -10.32 -1.28 -6.27
N ASP A 17 -10.23 -0.09 -6.87
CA ASP A 17 -10.37 0.08 -8.32
C ASP A 17 -9.02 0.28 -9.01
N HIS A 18 -8.42 -0.84 -9.41
CA HIS A 18 -7.22 -0.89 -10.23
C HIS A 18 -7.51 -0.87 -11.75
N THR A 19 -8.79 -0.95 -12.14
CA THR A 19 -9.19 -1.03 -13.56
C THR A 19 -9.31 0.34 -14.21
N ARG A 20 -9.35 1.42 -13.41
CA ARG A 20 -9.33 2.79 -13.92
C ARG A 20 -8.15 3.08 -14.86
N GLY A 21 -8.41 3.90 -15.87
CA GLY A 21 -7.40 4.45 -16.77
C GLY A 21 -6.65 5.65 -16.20
N ALA A 22 -6.06 5.54 -15.01
CA ALA A 22 -5.25 6.60 -14.40
C ALA A 22 -3.74 6.41 -14.68
N PRO A 23 -2.91 7.48 -14.62
CA PRO A 23 -1.45 7.39 -14.66
C PRO A 23 -0.89 6.60 -13.47
N VAL A 24 0.31 6.02 -13.65
CA VAL A 24 1.06 5.41 -12.56
C VAL A 24 1.51 6.50 -11.58
N ASP A 25 1.14 6.36 -10.31
CA ASP A 25 1.64 7.19 -9.22
C ASP A 25 2.12 6.30 -8.06
N LEU A 26 3.44 6.12 -7.97
CA LEU A 26 4.07 5.32 -6.92
C LEU A 26 4.03 6.04 -5.56
N GLU A 27 3.99 7.37 -5.59
CA GLU A 27 4.04 8.20 -4.40
C GLU A 27 2.64 8.30 -3.77
N GLU A 28 1.58 8.28 -4.56
CA GLU A 28 0.20 8.08 -4.08
C GLU A 28 0.09 6.79 -3.26
N GLN A 29 0.59 5.67 -3.79
CA GLN A 29 0.63 4.40 -3.05
C GLN A 29 1.41 4.54 -1.74
N ARG A 30 2.58 5.20 -1.76
CA ARG A 30 3.39 5.43 -0.56
C ARG A 30 2.65 6.24 0.50
N ARG A 31 2.01 7.35 0.11
CA ARG A 31 1.24 8.22 1.01
C ARG A 31 0.04 7.47 1.60
N ALA A 32 -0.67 6.70 0.79
CA ALA A 32 -1.80 5.90 1.24
C ALA A 32 -1.39 4.85 2.29
N TYR A 33 -0.30 4.10 2.05
CA TYR A 33 0.22 3.18 3.05
C TYR A 33 0.74 3.89 4.31
N ALA A 34 1.33 5.08 4.19
CA ALA A 34 1.78 5.84 5.35
C ALA A 34 0.60 6.26 6.24
N ALA A 35 -0.50 6.73 5.63
CA ALA A 35 -1.72 7.07 6.35
C ALA A 35 -2.38 5.83 6.98
N ALA A 36 -2.53 4.75 6.21
CA ALA A 36 -3.14 3.52 6.70
C ALA A 36 -2.33 2.91 7.87
N THR A 37 -1.01 2.83 7.75
CA THR A 37 -0.17 2.29 8.82
C THR A 37 -0.16 3.18 10.06
N ALA A 38 -0.29 4.51 9.92
CA ALA A 38 -0.48 5.40 11.07
C ALA A 38 -1.80 5.08 11.80
N ALA A 39 -2.92 4.98 11.08
CA ALA A 39 -4.21 4.64 11.66
C ALA A 39 -4.24 3.24 12.30
N LEU A 40 -3.56 2.26 11.69
CA LEU A 40 -3.46 0.91 12.23
C LEU A 40 -2.73 0.85 13.58
N LEU A 41 -1.77 1.74 13.82
CA LEU A 41 -1.09 1.82 15.12
C LEU A 41 -2.00 2.34 16.22
N GLU A 42 -2.91 3.23 15.88
CA GLU A 42 -3.89 3.79 16.81
C GLU A 42 -5.00 2.77 17.08
N LEU A 43 -5.50 2.11 16.04
CA LEU A 43 -6.57 1.12 16.15
C LEU A 43 -6.09 -0.20 16.81
N ALA A 44 -4.81 -0.55 16.62
CA ALA A 44 -4.19 -1.77 17.11
C ALA A 44 -5.03 -3.05 16.89
N PRO A 45 -5.44 -3.34 15.64
CA PRO A 45 -6.25 -4.52 15.38
C PRO A 45 -5.44 -5.81 15.60
N ALA A 46 -6.13 -6.92 15.88
CA ALA A 46 -5.50 -8.24 16.05
C ALA A 46 -4.74 -8.73 14.80
N GLY A 47 -5.03 -8.16 13.63
CA GLY A 47 -4.29 -8.46 12.41
C GLY A 47 -4.78 -7.67 11.19
N VAL A 48 -3.88 -7.48 10.23
CA VAL A 48 -4.13 -6.86 8.94
C VAL A 48 -3.47 -7.69 7.85
N PHE A 49 -4.17 -7.88 6.74
CA PHE A 49 -3.62 -8.48 5.52
C PHE A 49 -3.32 -7.37 4.52
N PHE A 50 -2.06 -7.26 4.07
CA PHE A 50 -1.67 -6.28 3.06
C PHE A 50 -1.78 -6.88 1.67
N TRP A 51 -2.76 -6.43 0.88
CA TRP A 51 -2.94 -6.85 -0.51
C TRP A 51 -2.03 -6.01 -1.42
N THR A 52 -1.12 -6.59 -2.17
CA THR A 52 -0.67 -7.99 -2.19
C THR A 52 0.81 -8.02 -2.59
N TRP A 53 1.47 -9.18 -2.65
CA TRP A 53 2.87 -9.32 -3.09
C TRP A 53 2.98 -10.08 -4.43
N LEU A 54 2.02 -9.87 -5.33
CA LEU A 54 1.97 -10.53 -6.65
C LEU A 54 2.63 -9.64 -7.72
N GLY A 55 3.34 -10.28 -8.66
CA GLY A 55 3.99 -9.59 -9.78
C GLY A 55 5.38 -9.03 -9.47
N GLU A 56 5.93 -8.31 -10.46
CA GLU A 56 7.30 -7.79 -10.40
C GLU A 56 7.42 -6.47 -9.64
N GLY A 57 6.38 -5.63 -9.71
CA GLY A 57 6.38 -4.30 -9.11
C GLY A 57 7.29 -3.32 -9.83
N GLY A 58 7.92 -2.41 -9.10
CA GLY A 58 8.84 -1.42 -9.66
C GLY A 58 8.16 -0.21 -10.31
N ARG A 59 8.97 0.61 -10.99
CA ARG A 59 8.62 2.01 -11.33
C ARG A 59 7.48 2.20 -12.33
N PHE A 60 7.13 1.16 -13.07
CA PHE A 60 6.07 1.20 -14.09
C PHE A 60 4.89 0.30 -13.75
N ASP A 61 4.97 -0.47 -12.66
CA ASP A 61 3.83 -1.28 -12.24
C ASP A 61 2.76 -0.38 -11.65
N ARG A 62 1.54 -0.52 -12.17
CA ARG A 62 0.35 0.23 -11.77
C ARG A 62 -0.50 -0.50 -10.71
N HIS A 63 -0.14 -1.73 -10.38
CA HIS A 63 -0.96 -2.62 -9.57
C HIS A 63 -0.60 -2.52 -8.09
N TYR A 64 -1.22 -3.39 -7.30
CA TYR A 64 -1.18 -3.35 -5.84
C TYR A 64 0.17 -3.63 -5.21
N THR A 65 1.05 -4.38 -5.88
CA THR A 65 2.27 -4.83 -5.20
C THR A 65 3.15 -3.64 -4.80
N PRO A 66 3.58 -3.55 -3.53
CA PRO A 66 4.51 -2.52 -3.10
C PRO A 66 5.95 -2.86 -3.50
N ARG A 67 6.21 -4.10 -3.97
CA ARG A 67 7.54 -4.61 -4.31
C ARG A 67 8.30 -3.67 -5.25
N GLY A 68 9.50 -3.27 -4.85
CA GLY A 68 10.35 -2.36 -5.63
C GLY A 68 9.78 -0.94 -5.78
N LYS A 69 8.78 -0.57 -4.97
CA LYS A 69 8.16 0.77 -4.94
C LYS A 69 8.41 1.45 -3.59
N PRO A 70 8.24 2.78 -3.49
CA PRO A 70 8.44 3.49 -2.23
C PRO A 70 7.53 3.00 -1.09
N ALA A 71 6.34 2.47 -1.40
CA ALA A 71 5.43 1.88 -0.42
C ALA A 71 6.01 0.66 0.33
N GLU A 72 6.94 -0.09 -0.28
CA GLU A 72 7.60 -1.23 0.39
C GLU A 72 8.36 -0.79 1.64
N ALA A 73 9.05 0.35 1.58
CA ALA A 73 9.78 0.89 2.73
C ALA A 73 8.84 1.23 3.90
N VAL A 74 7.64 1.73 3.60
CA VAL A 74 6.61 2.02 4.60
C VAL A 74 6.14 0.73 5.28
N LEU A 75 5.82 -0.30 4.49
CA LEU A 75 5.37 -1.58 5.03
C LEU A 75 6.45 -2.31 5.81
N ARG A 76 7.71 -2.31 5.33
CA ARG A 76 8.85 -2.87 6.07
C ARG A 76 9.01 -2.20 7.43
N ARG A 77 8.88 -0.87 7.48
CA ARG A 77 8.94 -0.12 8.74
C ARG A 77 7.78 -0.47 9.68
N TYR A 78 6.57 -0.64 9.15
CA TYR A 78 5.41 -0.99 9.97
C TYR A 78 5.49 -2.43 10.51
N LEU A 79 5.79 -3.41 9.65
CA LEU A 79 5.84 -4.83 9.98
C LEU A 79 7.10 -5.23 10.78
N GLY A 80 8.21 -4.51 10.60
CA GLY A 80 9.46 -4.76 11.33
C GLY A 80 9.48 -4.25 12.78
N ARG A 81 8.37 -3.69 13.27
CA ARG A 81 8.25 -3.27 14.67
C ARG A 81 8.15 -4.51 15.56
N ALA A 82 8.79 -4.47 16.72
CA ALA A 82 8.54 -5.49 17.73
C ALA A 82 7.04 -5.46 18.12
N PRO A 83 6.39 -6.63 18.26
CA PRO A 83 5.06 -6.67 18.86
C PRO A 83 5.11 -6.01 20.23
N ARG A 84 4.09 -5.20 20.54
CA ARG A 84 3.93 -4.60 21.88
C ARG A 84 3.57 -5.66 22.90
#